data_AF-A0A094F474-F1
#
_entry.id   AF-A0A094F474-F1
#
_cell.length_a   1.000
_cell.length_b   1.000
_cell.length_c   1.000
_cell.angle_alpha   90.00
_cell.angle_beta   90.00
_cell.angle_gamma   90.00
#
_symmetry.space_group_name_H-M   'P 1'
#
loop_
_entity.id
_entity.type
_entity.pdbx_description
1 polymer ?
#
loop_
_entity_poly.entity_id
_entity_poly.type
_entity_poly.pdbx_seq_one_letter_code
_entity_poly.pdbx_strand_id
1 'polypeptide(L)'
;MKLRIPGNGDVPIPLVVPSDAGNFVKALTRLPAGTNLMAFGDRLTWSDYVKLWSKVTGVPATFEKATVLEHSNLAPGGYGEEMAEMYAYAQDFGYDGSDPSVVTVQEVSVEQQPITYIAVF
;
A
#
# COMPACT_ATOMS: atom_id res chain seq x y z
N MET A 1 -5.20 17.33 -11.56
CA MET A 1 -4.16 16.28 -11.68
C MET A 1 -4.83 14.92 -11.75
N LYS A 2 -4.21 13.90 -12.37
CA LYS A 2 -4.79 12.56 -12.49
C LYS A 2 -3.79 11.52 -12.00
N LEU A 3 -4.22 10.67 -11.07
CA LEU A 3 -3.50 9.45 -10.72
C LEU A 3 -4.06 8.31 -11.56
N ARG A 4 -3.22 7.67 -12.37
CA ARG A 4 -3.61 6.60 -13.28
C ARG A 4 -2.89 5.31 -12.86
N ILE A 5 -3.62 4.33 -12.34
CA ILE A 5 -3.06 3.07 -11.84
C ILE A 5 -3.82 1.87 -12.42
N PRO A 6 -3.16 0.75 -12.75
CA PRO A 6 -3.83 -0.48 -13.15
C PRO A 6 -4.81 -1.06 -12.13
N GLY A 7 -5.83 -1.75 -12.63
CA GLY A 7 -6.84 -2.43 -11.81
C GLY A 7 -8.09 -1.60 -11.49
N ASN A 8 -8.96 -2.15 -10.64
CA ASN A 8 -10.26 -1.53 -10.32
C ASN A 8 -10.15 -0.34 -9.35
N GLY A 9 -9.12 -0.30 -8.52
CA GLY A 9 -8.86 0.73 -7.51
C GLY A 9 -9.66 0.58 -6.22
N ASP A 10 -10.42 -0.50 -6.09
CA ASP A 10 -11.30 -0.79 -4.97
C ASP A 10 -10.59 -1.61 -3.88
N VAL A 11 -9.47 -2.27 -4.20
CA VAL A 11 -8.67 -3.01 -3.21
C VAL A 11 -7.74 -2.04 -2.47
N PRO A 12 -7.84 -1.94 -1.13
CA PRO A 12 -7.01 -1.03 -0.34
C PRO A 12 -5.53 -1.42 -0.36
N ILE A 13 -4.68 -0.43 -0.66
CA ILE A 13 -3.23 -0.57 -0.67
C ILE A 13 -2.63 -0.23 0.70
N PRO A 14 -1.67 -1.01 1.21
CA PRO A 14 -0.95 -0.71 2.44
C PRO A 14 -0.02 0.50 2.25
N LEU A 15 -0.07 1.43 3.18
CA LEU A 15 0.82 2.59 3.23
C LEU A 15 1.69 2.53 4.48
N VAL A 16 2.99 2.66 4.28
CA VAL A 16 4.00 2.59 5.34
C VAL A 16 4.82 3.87 5.38
N VAL A 17 5.03 4.41 6.58
CA VAL A 17 6.01 5.47 6.81
C VAL A 17 7.39 4.82 7.01
N PRO A 18 8.39 5.11 6.18
CA PRO A 18 9.66 4.38 6.22
C PRO A 18 10.39 4.41 7.58
N SER A 19 10.21 5.46 8.38
CA SER A 19 10.80 5.56 9.73
C SER A 19 10.29 4.48 10.69
N ASP A 20 9.12 3.89 10.43
CA ASP A 20 8.52 2.86 11.28
C ASP A 20 9.04 1.46 10.96
N ALA A 21 9.84 1.28 9.90
CA ALA A 21 10.36 -0.03 9.51
C ALA A 21 11.05 -0.76 10.67
N GLY A 22 11.85 -0.05 11.48
CA GLY A 22 12.50 -0.64 12.65
C GLY A 22 11.52 -1.13 13.73
N ASN A 23 10.39 -0.44 13.90
CA ASN A 23 9.33 -0.82 14.82
C ASN A 23 8.66 -2.12 14.38
N PHE A 24 8.35 -2.25 13.09
CA PHE A 24 7.77 -3.47 12.52
C PHE A 24 8.73 -4.66 12.59
N VAL A 25 10.02 -4.46 12.29
CA VAL A 25 11.02 -5.53 12.42
C VAL A 25 11.15 -5.98 13.87
N LYS A 26 11.20 -5.04 14.83
CA LYS A 26 11.22 -5.37 16.27
C LYS A 26 9.95 -6.11 16.72
N ALA A 27 8.81 -5.80 16.12
CA ALA A 27 7.57 -6.53 16.37
C ALA A 27 7.67 -7.97 15.85
N LEU A 28 8.16 -8.15 14.63
CA LEU A 28 8.34 -9.46 14.01
C LEU A 28 9.27 -10.38 14.82
N THR A 29 10.35 -9.86 15.43
CA THR A 29 11.26 -10.68 16.25
C THR A 29 10.64 -11.23 17.53
N ARG A 30 9.47 -10.72 17.94
CA ARG A 30 8.72 -11.18 19.11
C ARG A 30 7.62 -12.19 18.75
N LEU A 31 7.37 -12.41 17.46
CA LEU A 31 6.39 -13.37 16.96
C LEU A 31 7.04 -14.75 16.79
N PRO A 32 6.24 -15.84 16.71
CA PRO A 32 6.75 -17.16 16.39
C PRO A 32 7.58 -17.17 15.10
N ALA A 33 8.57 -18.05 15.04
CA ALA A 33 9.34 -18.26 13.82
C ALA A 33 8.43 -18.69 12.67
N GLY A 34 8.66 -18.14 11.48
CA GLY A 34 7.85 -18.42 10.28
C GLY A 34 6.60 -17.55 10.14
N THR A 35 6.35 -16.59 11.04
CA THR A 35 5.26 -15.62 10.85
C THR A 35 5.55 -14.68 9.68
N ASN A 36 4.58 -14.55 8.77
CA ASN A 36 4.58 -13.53 7.72
C ASN A 36 3.77 -12.32 8.22
N LEU A 37 4.46 -11.21 8.48
CA LEU A 37 3.85 -9.98 9.01
C LEU A 37 3.70 -8.93 7.91
N MET A 38 2.47 -8.48 7.64
CA MET A 38 2.17 -7.34 6.79
C MET A 38 2.25 -6.04 7.60
N ALA A 39 3.22 -5.20 7.26
CA ALA A 39 3.51 -3.96 7.97
C ALA A 39 2.94 -2.73 7.23
N PHE A 40 2.02 -2.00 7.86
CA PHE A 40 1.47 -0.75 7.35
C PHE A 40 0.85 0.09 8.49
N GLY A 41 0.76 1.40 8.29
CA GLY A 41 0.00 2.29 9.16
C GLY A 41 -1.48 2.29 8.79
N ASP A 42 -1.77 2.60 7.53
CA ASP A 42 -3.13 2.64 6.98
C ASP A 42 -3.24 1.83 5.69
N ARG A 43 -4.47 1.48 5.34
CA ARG A 43 -4.84 0.99 4.01
C ARG A 43 -5.86 1.92 3.39
N LEU A 44 -5.62 2.33 2.16
CA LEU A 44 -6.53 3.22 1.41
C LEU A 44 -6.80 2.67 0.02
N THR A 45 -8.02 2.85 -0.46
CA THR A 45 -8.30 2.71 -1.90
C THR A 45 -7.57 3.82 -2.67
N TRP A 46 -7.33 3.64 -3.98
CA TRP A 46 -6.71 4.72 -4.77
C TRP A 46 -7.56 5.99 -4.81
N SER A 47 -8.89 5.83 -4.77
CA SER A 47 -9.83 6.96 -4.66
C SER A 47 -9.62 7.74 -3.36
N ASP A 48 -9.52 7.05 -2.22
CA ASP A 48 -9.33 7.71 -0.92
C ASP A 48 -7.93 8.30 -0.77
N TYR A 49 -6.91 7.64 -1.30
CA TYR A 49 -5.55 8.20 -1.38
C TYR A 49 -5.54 9.53 -2.14
N VAL A 50 -6.17 9.60 -3.32
CA VAL A 50 -6.20 10.83 -4.13
C VAL A 50 -7.02 11.94 -3.45
N LYS A 51 -8.12 11.60 -2.76
CA LYS A 51 -8.87 12.55 -1.94
C LYS A 51 -8.01 13.13 -0.82
N LEU A 52 -7.30 12.27 -0.08
CA LEU A 52 -6.38 12.70 0.99
C LEU A 52 -5.27 13.60 0.44
N TRP A 53 -4.64 13.20 -0.66
CA TRP A 53 -3.60 14.00 -1.33
C TRP A 53 -4.14 15.38 -1.74
N SER A 54 -5.35 15.44 -2.31
CA SER A 54 -5.98 16.71 -2.71
C SER A 54 -6.29 17.59 -1.49
N LYS A 55 -6.79 17.00 -0.40
CA LYS A 55 -7.05 17.71 0.87
C LYS A 55 -5.78 18.31 1.45
N VAL A 56 -4.68 17.56 1.49
CA VAL A 56 -3.41 17.99 2.09
C VAL A 56 -2.70 19.05 1.24
N THR A 57 -2.71 18.90 -0.09
CA THR A 57 -1.97 19.80 -1.00
C THR A 57 -2.78 21.00 -1.47
N GLY A 58 -4.11 20.94 -1.36
CA GLY A 58 -5.02 21.93 -1.96
C GLY A 58 -5.14 21.81 -3.49
N VAL A 59 -4.49 20.83 -4.12
CA VAL A 59 -4.51 20.64 -5.58
C VAL A 59 -5.60 19.65 -5.96
N PRO A 60 -6.57 20.00 -6.84
CA PRO A 60 -7.59 19.07 -7.27
C PRO A 60 -7.01 17.88 -8.06
N ALA A 61 -7.29 16.67 -7.60
CA ALA A 61 -6.91 15.43 -8.28
C ALA A 61 -8.02 14.38 -8.31
N THR A 62 -7.96 13.49 -9.30
CA THR A 62 -8.88 12.35 -9.45
C THR A 62 -8.09 11.06 -9.71
N PHE A 63 -8.67 9.93 -9.29
CA PHE A 63 -8.20 8.60 -9.67
C PHE A 63 -8.86 8.17 -10.98
N GLU A 64 -8.08 7.62 -11.89
CA GLU A 64 -8.55 6.99 -13.13
C GLU A 64 -7.89 5.63 -13.30
N LYS A 65 -8.64 4.67 -13.83
CA LYS A 65 -8.10 3.34 -14.15
C LYS A 65 -7.17 3.45 -15.35
N ALA A 66 -6.09 2.67 -15.34
CA ALA A 66 -5.21 2.49 -16.49
C ALA A 66 -5.06 1.00 -16.82
N THR A 67 -4.57 0.71 -18.02
CA THR A 67 -4.05 -0.61 -18.35
C THR A 67 -2.61 -0.76 -17.86
N VAL A 68 -2.15 -2.00 -17.70
CA VAL A 68 -0.72 -2.30 -17.41
C VAL A 68 0.18 -1.66 -18.44
N LEU A 69 -0.16 -1.77 -19.74
CA LEU A 69 0.62 -1.18 -20.83
C LEU A 69 0.72 0.35 -20.72
N GLU A 70 -0.39 1.04 -20.46
CA GLU A 70 -0.39 2.49 -20.28
C GLU A 70 0.50 2.93 -19.11
N HIS A 71 0.44 2.22 -17.98
CA HIS A 71 1.26 2.54 -16.81
C HIS A 71 2.73 2.18 -17.04
N SER A 72 3.02 1.07 -17.72
CA SER A 72 4.38 0.64 -18.03
C SER A 72 5.15 1.69 -18.84
N ASN A 73 4.46 2.38 -19.75
CA ASN A 73 5.05 3.44 -20.55
C ASN A 73 5.40 4.73 -19.78
N LEU A 74 5.05 4.84 -18.48
CA LEU A 74 5.40 6.01 -17.66
C LEU A 74 6.88 6.05 -17.27
N ALA A 75 7.58 4.91 -17.28
CA ALA A 75 8.98 4.83 -16.93
C ALA A 75 9.72 3.75 -17.74
N PRO A 76 10.89 4.06 -18.32
CA PRO A 76 11.64 3.11 -19.14
C PRO A 76 12.42 2.09 -18.29
N GLY A 77 13.07 1.13 -18.96
CA GLY A 77 14.06 0.24 -18.34
C GLY A 77 13.47 -0.88 -17.48
N GLY A 78 12.22 -1.27 -17.73
CA GLY A 78 11.52 -2.32 -16.98
C GLY A 78 10.91 -1.87 -15.66
N TYR A 79 11.27 -0.69 -15.14
CA TYR A 79 10.68 -0.17 -13.90
C TYR A 79 9.18 0.12 -14.03
N GLY A 80 8.75 0.70 -15.15
CA GLY A 80 7.34 0.95 -15.39
C GLY A 80 6.53 -0.34 -15.44
N GLU A 81 7.09 -1.38 -16.07
CA GLU A 81 6.49 -2.71 -16.19
C GLU A 81 6.33 -3.37 -14.81
N GLU A 82 7.39 -3.42 -14.01
CA GLU A 82 7.35 -3.95 -12.64
C GLU A 82 6.27 -3.26 -11.80
N MET A 83 6.23 -1.93 -11.80
CA MET A 83 5.24 -1.19 -11.04
C MET A 83 3.81 -1.42 -11.56
N ALA A 84 3.64 -1.50 -12.88
CA ALA A 84 2.33 -1.70 -13.49
C ALA A 84 1.76 -3.09 -13.15
N GLU A 85 2.59 -4.13 -13.24
CA GLU A 85 2.23 -5.51 -12.89
C GLU A 85 1.98 -5.65 -11.39
N MET A 86 2.83 -5.08 -10.54
CA MET A 86 2.62 -5.06 -9.09
C MET A 86 1.28 -4.44 -8.71
N TYR A 87 0.92 -3.29 -9.31
CA TYR A 87 -0.37 -2.66 -9.03
C TYR A 87 -1.55 -3.49 -9.54
N ALA A 88 -1.46 -4.06 -10.75
CA ALA A 88 -2.51 -4.93 -11.27
C ALA A 88 -2.72 -6.16 -10.37
N TYR A 89 -1.63 -6.86 -10.03
CA TYR A 89 -1.63 -7.99 -9.10
C TYR A 89 -2.29 -7.63 -7.77
N ALA A 90 -1.88 -6.52 -7.16
CA ALA A 90 -2.42 -6.09 -5.87
C ALA A 90 -3.93 -5.78 -5.92
N GLN A 91 -4.48 -5.43 -7.08
CA GLN A 91 -5.93 -5.19 -7.25
C GLN A 91 -6.74 -6.47 -7.50
N ASP A 92 -6.11 -7.55 -7.94
CA ASP A 92 -6.78 -8.85 -8.14
C ASP A 92 -6.63 -9.75 -6.91
N PHE A 93 -5.47 -9.68 -6.23
CA PHE A 93 -5.09 -10.62 -5.17
C PHE A 93 -4.78 -9.94 -3.83
N GLY A 94 -4.77 -8.61 -3.74
CA GLY A 94 -4.24 -7.91 -2.56
C GLY A 94 -2.70 -7.91 -2.52
N TYR A 95 -2.13 -7.03 -1.69
CA TYR A 95 -0.67 -6.90 -1.54
C TYR A 95 -0.01 -8.10 -0.84
N ASP A 96 -0.80 -8.83 -0.06
CA ASP A 96 -0.46 -10.08 0.62
C ASP A 96 -0.79 -11.32 -0.24
N GLY A 97 -1.22 -11.13 -1.49
CA GLY A 97 -1.63 -12.22 -2.37
C GLY A 97 -2.85 -13.01 -1.88
N SER A 98 -3.63 -12.44 -0.95
CA SER A 98 -4.75 -13.10 -0.28
C SER A 98 -4.34 -14.35 0.47
N ASP A 99 -3.07 -14.43 0.89
CA ASP A 99 -2.56 -15.52 1.70
C ASP A 99 -3.14 -15.43 3.13
N PRO A 100 -3.99 -16.39 3.55
CA PRO A 100 -4.63 -16.34 4.87
C PRO A 100 -3.66 -16.57 6.03
N SER A 101 -2.40 -16.97 5.76
CA SER A 101 -1.36 -17.12 6.78
C SER A 101 -0.66 -15.81 7.13
N VAL A 102 -0.85 -14.76 6.32
CA VAL A 102 -0.29 -13.43 6.58
C VAL A 102 -1.10 -12.75 7.68
N VAL A 103 -0.40 -12.27 8.71
CA VAL A 103 -1.00 -11.47 9.79
C VAL A 103 -0.63 -10.00 9.62
N THR A 104 -1.51 -9.10 9.99
CA THR A 104 -1.26 -7.65 9.95
C THR A 104 -0.68 -7.15 11.27
N VAL A 105 0.05 -6.03 11.22
CA VAL A 105 0.59 -5.41 12.44
C VAL A 105 -0.50 -5.00 13.44
N GLN A 106 -1.71 -4.71 12.97
CA GLN A 106 -2.86 -4.34 13.81
C GLN A 106 -3.46 -5.54 14.57
N GLU A 107 -3.31 -6.76 14.04
CA GLU A 107 -3.82 -7.99 14.66
C GLU A 107 -2.86 -8.54 15.72
N VAL A 108 -1.57 -8.25 15.60
CA VAL A 108 -0.57 -8.72 16.55
C VAL A 108 -0.52 -7.79 17.76
N SER A 109 -0.75 -8.36 18.95
CA SER A 109 -0.67 -7.66 20.25
C SER A 109 0.78 -7.40 20.66
N VAL A 110 1.57 -6.79 19.78
CA VAL A 110 2.91 -6.34 20.13
C VAL A 110 2.75 -5.01 20.85
N GLU A 111 3.24 -4.92 22.09
CA GLU A 111 3.34 -3.67 22.87
C GLU A 111 3.51 -2.48 21.91
N GLN A 112 2.50 -1.62 21.88
CA GLN A 112 2.28 -0.51 20.93
C GLN A 112 3.62 0.10 20.50
N GLN A 113 4.24 -0.47 19.46
CA GLN A 113 5.33 0.23 18.82
C GLN A 113 4.68 1.44 18.16
N PRO A 114 5.34 2.61 18.15
CA PRO A 114 4.75 3.76 17.50
C PRO A 114 4.58 3.43 16.01
N ILE A 115 3.32 3.35 15.58
CA ILE A 115 2.92 3.22 14.18
C ILE A 115 2.38 4.58 13.78
N THR A 116 2.93 5.13 12.70
CA THR A 116 2.48 6.37 12.12
C THR A 116 1.33 6.07 11.16
N TYR A 117 0.16 6.63 11.48
CA TYR A 117 -1.03 6.58 10.64
C TYR A 117 -1.06 7.83 9.74
N ILE A 118 -1.40 7.63 8.47
CA ILE A 118 -1.39 8.62 7.39
C ILE A 118 -2.80 9.21 7.16
N ALA A 119 -3.87 8.47 7.48
CA ALA A 119 -5.26 8.89 7.26
C ALA A 119 -5.84 9.79 8.37
N VAL A 120 -5.02 10.24 9.32
CA VAL A 120 -5.45 10.97 10.53
C VAL A 120 -5.38 12.49 10.32
N PHE A 121 -6.20 13.04 9.43
CA PHE A 121 -6.33 14.50 9.22
C PHE A 121 -7.76 14.90 8.92
#